data_AF-A0A522ADJ2-F1
#
_entry.id   AF-A0A522ADJ2-F1
#
_cell.length_a   1.000
_cell.length_b   1.000
_cell.length_c   1.000
_cell.angle_alpha   90.00
_cell.angle_beta   90.00
_cell.angle_gamma   90.00
#
_symmetry.space_group_name_H-M   'P 1'
#
loop_
_entity.id
_entity.type
_entity.pdbx_description
1 polymer ?
#
loop_
_entity_poly.entity_id
_entity_poly.type
_entity_poly.pdbx_seq_one_letter_code
_entity_poly.pdbx_strand_id
1 'polypeptide(L)'
;MKRAWLAILILATGTVVFCSLRGATADFRAELLNRQSAWQTQTQQLAHLRIEREELVEKARAIREELASLPPASPALQLMQRILSRSDRHNLSAEETEQLLAEFGFNWNTTGDFLIVSKKSLNGISLEGMKDDKMTAAARAVLAISPEERAVLETLTKQLGTEREAWVVAHAQREEPGGKVLAKYSLPVDAEFSQSLSNAFTSGIFATLGNERAELLREYSYSWMQAVGMLGGPAVRGIYESEPITLLVERYRAGDSWNMNYTLKQAGNTMTTSVNPWQPFPEAFKPLFPNGWIDVAAREGFELPKEFKKKPANP
;
A
#
# COMPACT_ATOMS: atom_id res chain seq x y z
N MET A 1 -2.33 89.39 -44.03
CA MET A 1 -1.60 88.32 -43.32
C MET A 1 -2.48 87.19 -42.76
N LYS A 2 -3.67 87.44 -42.20
CA LYS A 2 -4.52 86.37 -41.58
C LYS A 2 -5.02 85.28 -42.57
N ARG A 3 -5.25 85.61 -43.84
CA ARG A 3 -5.74 84.65 -44.86
C ARG A 3 -4.71 83.61 -45.31
N ALA A 4 -3.42 83.98 -45.32
CA ALA A 4 -2.35 83.05 -45.70
C ALA A 4 -2.11 81.98 -44.61
N TRP A 5 -2.23 82.35 -43.33
CA TRP A 5 -2.13 81.42 -42.21
C TRP A 5 -3.25 80.38 -42.22
N LEU A 6 -4.49 80.77 -42.54
CA LEU A 6 -5.60 79.82 -42.70
C LEU A 6 -5.37 78.82 -43.84
N ALA A 7 -4.83 79.27 -44.98
CA ALA A 7 -4.53 78.39 -46.10
C ALA A 7 -3.44 77.36 -45.76
N ILE A 8 -2.38 77.78 -45.05
CA ILE A 8 -1.31 76.88 -44.58
C ILE A 8 -1.86 75.87 -43.57
N LEU A 9 -2.75 76.30 -42.67
CA LEU A 9 -3.33 75.41 -41.66
C LEU A 9 -4.25 74.36 -42.29
N ILE A 10 -5.06 74.74 -43.29
CA ILE A 10 -5.90 73.81 -44.07
C ILE A 10 -5.04 72.81 -44.84
N LEU A 11 -3.97 73.27 -45.50
CA LEU A 11 -3.03 72.41 -46.23
C LEU A 11 -2.30 71.44 -45.29
N ALA A 12 -1.85 71.91 -44.12
CA ALA A 12 -1.19 71.08 -43.12
C ALA A 12 -2.14 70.02 -42.52
N THR A 13 -3.41 70.37 -42.26
CA THR A 13 -4.40 69.36 -41.84
C THR A 13 -4.71 68.36 -42.95
N GLY A 14 -4.78 68.81 -44.21
CA GLY A 14 -5.02 67.94 -45.36
C GLY A 14 -3.90 66.92 -45.60
N THR A 15 -2.63 67.32 -45.44
CA THR A 15 -1.50 66.40 -45.59
C THR A 15 -1.41 65.39 -44.46
N VAL A 16 -1.72 65.78 -43.22
CA VAL A 16 -1.76 64.84 -42.09
C VAL A 16 -2.85 63.77 -42.30
N VAL A 17 -4.06 64.19 -42.71
CA VAL A 17 -5.16 63.26 -43.00
C VAL A 17 -4.84 62.35 -44.19
N PHE A 18 -4.22 62.88 -45.24
CA PHE A 18 -3.83 62.08 -46.40
C PHE A 18 -2.73 61.05 -46.06
N CYS A 19 -1.74 61.44 -45.25
CA CYS A 19 -0.69 60.53 -44.78
C CYS A 19 -1.24 59.44 -43.85
N SER A 20 -2.17 59.78 -42.94
CA SER A 20 -2.81 58.78 -42.07
C SER A 20 -3.70 57.83 -42.87
N LEU A 21 -4.44 58.34 -43.86
CA LEU A 21 -5.27 57.50 -44.74
C LEU A 21 -4.39 56.55 -45.55
N ARG A 22 -3.28 57.03 -46.12
CA ARG A 22 -2.33 56.20 -46.88
C ARG A 22 -1.68 55.12 -46.01
N GLY A 23 -1.35 55.44 -44.75
CA GLY A 23 -0.87 54.47 -43.76
C GLY A 23 -1.92 53.38 -43.51
N ALA A 24 -3.16 53.77 -43.20
CA ALA A 24 -4.24 52.83 -42.98
C ALA A 24 -4.50 51.92 -44.20
N THR A 25 -4.45 52.45 -45.43
CA THR A 25 -4.62 51.63 -46.64
C THR A 25 -3.47 50.63 -46.84
N ALA A 26 -2.25 50.99 -46.44
CA ALA A 26 -1.10 50.07 -46.50
C ALA A 26 -1.25 48.94 -45.48
N ASP A 27 -1.67 49.26 -44.25
CA ASP A 27 -1.92 48.30 -43.19
C ASP A 27 -3.05 47.33 -43.56
N PHE A 28 -4.17 47.84 -44.11
CA PHE A 28 -5.25 46.99 -44.61
C PHE A 28 -4.82 46.06 -45.74
N ARG A 29 -3.93 46.51 -46.63
CA ARG A 29 -3.38 45.65 -47.69
C ARG A 29 -2.49 44.55 -47.12
N ALA A 30 -1.63 44.88 -46.16
CA ALA A 30 -0.79 43.91 -45.49
C ALA A 30 -1.63 42.88 -44.71
N GLU A 31 -2.68 43.32 -44.02
CA GLU A 31 -3.58 42.43 -43.30
C GLU A 31 -4.37 41.51 -44.25
N LEU A 32 -4.86 42.02 -45.37
CA LEU A 32 -5.54 41.19 -46.38
C LEU A 32 -4.63 40.13 -46.97
N LEU A 33 -3.36 40.47 -47.28
CA LEU A 33 -2.38 39.51 -47.79
C LEU A 33 -2.06 38.43 -46.75
N ASN A 34 -1.92 38.80 -45.48
CA ASN A 34 -1.69 37.85 -44.38
C ASN A 34 -2.90 36.93 -44.16
N ARG A 35 -4.13 37.46 -44.26
CA ARG A 35 -5.35 36.64 -44.18
C ARG A 35 -5.46 35.68 -45.36
N GLN A 36 -5.11 36.14 -46.56
CA GLN A 36 -5.12 35.31 -47.77
C GLN A 36 -4.12 34.17 -47.68
N SER A 37 -2.88 34.44 -47.22
CA SER A 37 -1.86 33.40 -47.04
C SER A 37 -2.26 32.41 -45.94
N ALA A 38 -2.80 32.89 -44.82
CA ALA A 38 -3.30 32.02 -43.75
C ALA A 38 -4.42 31.08 -44.22
N TRP A 39 -5.37 31.61 -45.01
CA TRP A 39 -6.47 30.81 -45.58
C TRP A 39 -5.96 29.76 -46.57
N GLN A 40 -4.97 30.10 -47.40
CA GLN A 40 -4.32 29.14 -48.29
C GLN A 40 -3.65 28.02 -47.52
N THR A 41 -2.89 28.33 -46.46
CA THR A 41 -2.22 27.34 -45.62
C THR A 41 -3.22 26.40 -44.94
N GLN A 42 -4.32 26.94 -44.38
CA GLN A 42 -5.36 26.12 -43.76
C GLN A 42 -6.03 25.19 -44.78
N THR A 43 -6.27 25.67 -46.00
CA THR A 43 -6.87 24.87 -47.07
C THR A 43 -5.95 23.73 -47.50
N GLN A 44 -4.64 23.99 -47.59
CA GLN A 44 -3.63 22.97 -47.89
C GLN A 44 -3.53 21.91 -46.79
N GLN A 45 -3.57 22.32 -45.51
CA GLN A 45 -3.58 21.38 -44.38
C GLN A 45 -4.81 20.48 -44.39
N LEU A 46 -5.99 21.05 -44.69
CA LEU A 46 -7.22 20.27 -44.77
C LEU A 46 -7.21 19.27 -45.93
N ALA A 47 -6.62 19.65 -47.07
CA ALA A 47 -6.41 18.73 -48.19
C ALA A 47 -5.45 17.58 -47.80
N HIS A 48 -4.34 17.90 -47.12
CA HIS A 48 -3.40 16.89 -46.64
C HIS A 48 -4.06 15.91 -45.66
N LEU A 49 -4.82 16.42 -44.68
CA LEU A 49 -5.52 15.58 -43.71
C LEU A 49 -6.60 14.69 -44.37
N ARG A 50 -7.22 15.15 -45.46
CA ARG A 50 -8.15 14.31 -46.23
C ARG A 50 -7.44 13.15 -46.91
N ILE A 51 -6.28 13.40 -47.53
CA ILE A 51 -5.47 12.36 -48.16
C ILE A 51 -5.00 11.34 -47.11
N GLU A 52 -4.48 11.82 -45.98
CA GLU A 52 -4.04 10.96 -44.88
C GLU A 52 -5.19 10.12 -44.30
N ARG A 53 -6.38 10.71 -44.18
CA ARG A 53 -7.59 9.97 -43.77
C ARG A 53 -7.96 8.89 -44.77
N GLU A 54 -7.95 9.18 -46.07
CA GLU A 54 -8.24 8.19 -47.12
C GLU A 54 -7.22 7.05 -47.09
N GLU A 55 -5.94 7.36 -46.93
CA GLU A 55 -4.87 6.37 -46.79
C GLU A 55 -5.09 5.47 -45.56
N LEU A 56 -5.45 6.04 -44.41
CA LEU A 56 -5.74 5.27 -43.20
C LEU A 56 -6.99 4.40 -43.35
N VAL A 57 -8.01 4.88 -44.05
CA VAL A 57 -9.23 4.10 -44.34
C VAL A 57 -8.91 2.92 -45.24
N GLU A 58 -8.09 3.10 -46.27
CA GLU A 58 -7.65 2.00 -47.12
C GLU A 58 -6.76 1.00 -46.37
N LYS A 59 -5.82 1.47 -45.54
CA LYS A 59 -5.03 0.58 -44.66
C LYS A 59 -5.92 -0.21 -43.71
N ALA A 60 -6.92 0.43 -43.11
CA ALA A 60 -7.86 -0.25 -42.22
C ALA A 60 -8.72 -1.29 -42.97
N ARG A 61 -9.11 -1.00 -44.22
CA ARG A 61 -9.81 -1.97 -45.09
C ARG A 61 -8.92 -3.15 -45.43
N ALA A 62 -7.69 -2.90 -45.88
CA ALA A 62 -6.72 -3.95 -46.21
C ALA A 62 -6.42 -4.86 -45.01
N ILE A 63 -6.18 -4.29 -43.83
CA ILE A 63 -5.97 -5.06 -42.59
C ILE A 63 -7.22 -5.88 -42.24
N ARG A 64 -8.42 -5.33 -42.46
CA ARG A 64 -9.68 -6.05 -42.18
C ARG A 64 -9.90 -7.21 -43.15
N GLU A 65 -9.53 -7.05 -44.43
CA GLU A 65 -9.58 -8.13 -45.42
C GLU A 65 -8.52 -9.21 -45.13
N GLU A 66 -7.31 -8.81 -44.72
CA GLU A 66 -6.26 -9.73 -44.29
C GLU A 66 -6.70 -10.53 -43.05
N LEU A 67 -7.32 -9.86 -42.07
CA LEU A 67 -7.91 -10.52 -40.89
C LEU A 67 -9.07 -11.46 -41.23
N ALA A 68 -9.88 -11.14 -42.25
CA ALA A 68 -10.98 -11.99 -42.71
C ALA A 68 -10.48 -13.23 -43.47
N SER A 69 -9.25 -13.20 -43.99
CA SER A 69 -8.62 -14.32 -44.70
C SER A 69 -7.89 -15.32 -43.79
N LEU A 70 -7.73 -14.99 -42.51
CA LEU A 70 -7.17 -15.91 -41.50
C LEU A 70 -8.18 -17.02 -41.18
N PRO A 71 -7.71 -18.27 -40.95
CA PRO A 71 -8.57 -19.36 -40.52
C PRO A 71 -9.33 -18.98 -39.23
N PRO A 72 -10.53 -19.54 -39.00
CA PRO A 72 -11.36 -19.17 -37.85
C PRO A 72 -10.54 -19.30 -36.56
N ALA A 73 -10.47 -18.18 -35.83
CA ALA A 73 -9.74 -18.06 -34.58
C ALA A 73 -10.07 -19.25 -33.66
N SER A 74 -9.03 -19.82 -33.04
CA SER A 74 -9.23 -20.84 -32.01
C SER A 74 -10.22 -20.33 -30.95
N PRO A 75 -10.97 -21.22 -30.29
CA PRO A 75 -11.88 -20.84 -29.20
C PRO A 75 -11.22 -19.90 -28.17
N ALA A 76 -9.94 -20.13 -27.87
CA ALA A 76 -9.10 -19.28 -27.05
C ALA A 76 -8.96 -17.83 -27.58
N LEU A 77 -8.69 -17.66 -28.88
CA LEU A 77 -8.59 -16.33 -29.49
C LEU A 77 -9.94 -15.62 -29.52
N GLN A 78 -11.04 -16.34 -29.73
CA GLN A 78 -12.38 -15.76 -29.68
C GLN A 78 -12.76 -15.30 -28.27
N LEU A 79 -12.39 -16.06 -27.25
CA LEU A 79 -12.60 -15.73 -25.85
C LEU A 79 -11.72 -14.54 -25.43
N MET A 80 -10.45 -14.53 -25.82
CA MET A 80 -9.54 -13.41 -25.58
C MET A 80 -10.01 -12.13 -26.28
N GLN A 81 -10.50 -12.22 -27.52
CA GLN A 81 -11.04 -11.09 -28.26
C GLN A 81 -12.34 -10.56 -27.63
N ARG A 82 -13.20 -11.45 -27.11
CA ARG A 82 -14.41 -11.07 -26.35
C ARG A 82 -14.06 -10.32 -25.06
N ILE A 83 -13.03 -10.77 -24.34
CA ILE A 83 -12.54 -10.13 -23.11
C ILE A 83 -11.89 -8.76 -23.42
N LEU A 84 -11.04 -8.68 -24.43
CA LEU A 84 -10.33 -7.45 -24.81
C LEU A 84 -11.26 -6.37 -25.37
N SER A 85 -12.38 -6.77 -25.97
CA SER A 85 -13.40 -5.87 -26.55
C SER A 85 -14.37 -5.31 -25.50
N ARG A 86 -14.31 -5.75 -24.24
CA ARG A 86 -15.20 -5.29 -23.17
C ARG A 86 -14.65 -4.00 -22.53
N SER A 87 -15.54 -3.03 -22.29
CA SER A 87 -15.21 -1.75 -21.65
C SER A 87 -14.88 -1.90 -20.17
N ASP A 88 -15.40 -2.94 -19.52
CA ASP A 88 -15.12 -3.29 -18.12
C ASP A 88 -14.22 -4.54 -18.08
N ARG A 89 -12.91 -4.31 -18.10
CA ARG A 89 -11.87 -5.35 -18.12
C ARG A 89 -11.65 -6.01 -16.76
N HIS A 90 -12.28 -5.51 -15.70
CA HIS A 90 -11.99 -5.91 -14.32
C HIS A 90 -13.02 -6.89 -13.72
N ASN A 91 -14.12 -7.15 -14.43
CA ASN A 91 -15.19 -8.02 -13.97
C ASN A 91 -15.45 -9.17 -14.96
N LEU A 92 -14.54 -10.13 -14.99
CA LEU A 92 -14.82 -11.44 -15.59
C LEU A 92 -15.72 -12.24 -14.64
N SER A 93 -16.68 -12.97 -15.19
CA SER A 93 -17.43 -13.95 -14.39
C SER A 93 -16.51 -15.10 -13.95
N ALA A 94 -16.92 -15.87 -12.93
CA ALA A 94 -16.16 -17.03 -12.47
C ALA A 94 -15.95 -18.05 -13.60
N GLU A 95 -16.99 -18.29 -14.40
CA GLU A 95 -16.97 -19.21 -15.55
C GLU A 95 -16.03 -18.70 -16.67
N GLU A 96 -16.05 -17.40 -16.99
CA GLU A 96 -15.18 -16.80 -17.99
C GLU A 96 -13.69 -16.86 -17.56
N THR A 97 -13.44 -16.71 -16.27
CA THR A 97 -12.10 -16.82 -15.68
C THR A 97 -11.60 -18.25 -15.72
N GLU A 98 -12.43 -19.22 -15.37
CA GLU A 98 -12.11 -20.65 -15.41
C GLU A 98 -11.80 -21.11 -16.84
N GLN A 99 -12.60 -20.68 -17.82
CA GLN A 99 -12.40 -21.01 -19.22
C GLN A 99 -11.12 -20.37 -19.79
N LEU A 100 -10.83 -19.11 -19.42
CA LEU A 100 -9.58 -18.44 -19.80
C LEU A 100 -8.36 -19.17 -19.24
N LEU A 101 -8.40 -19.53 -17.95
CA LEU A 101 -7.32 -20.25 -17.27
C LEU A 101 -7.09 -21.63 -17.89
N ALA A 102 -8.15 -22.36 -18.19
CA ALA A 102 -8.08 -23.67 -18.84
C ALA A 102 -7.38 -23.60 -20.22
N GLU A 103 -7.66 -22.56 -21.01
CA GLU A 103 -7.00 -22.32 -22.32
C GLU A 103 -5.52 -21.95 -22.18
N PHE A 104 -5.11 -21.35 -21.06
CA PHE A 104 -3.69 -21.14 -20.70
C PHE A 104 -3.02 -22.39 -20.10
N GLY A 105 -3.71 -23.54 -20.08
CA GLY A 105 -3.20 -24.79 -19.52
C GLY A 105 -3.36 -24.93 -18.01
N PHE A 106 -4.05 -23.99 -17.35
CA PHE A 106 -4.45 -24.10 -15.94
C PHE A 106 -5.80 -24.80 -15.87
N ASN A 107 -5.81 -26.12 -16.09
CA ASN A 107 -7.00 -26.91 -15.79
C ASN A 107 -7.14 -27.05 -14.27
N TRP A 108 -8.35 -26.85 -13.74
CA TRP A 108 -8.67 -27.04 -12.32
C TRP A 108 -8.63 -28.52 -11.88
N ASN A 109 -7.90 -29.37 -12.61
CA ASN A 109 -7.41 -30.64 -12.10
C ASN A 109 -6.36 -30.32 -11.04
N THR A 110 -6.85 -29.97 -9.86
CA THR A 110 -6.15 -29.96 -8.59
C THR A 110 -5.37 -31.27 -8.47
N THR A 111 -4.08 -31.24 -8.81
CA THR A 111 -3.12 -32.13 -8.17
C THR A 111 -3.21 -31.80 -6.68
N GLY A 112 -3.50 -32.82 -5.86
CA GLY A 112 -4.12 -32.71 -4.54
C GLY A 112 -3.41 -31.89 -3.46
N ASP A 113 -2.34 -31.16 -3.81
CA ASP A 113 -1.51 -30.40 -2.89
C ASP A 113 -1.65 -28.88 -3.04
N PHE A 114 -2.23 -28.35 -4.13
CA PHE A 114 -2.33 -26.90 -4.37
C PHE A 114 -3.69 -26.47 -4.96
N LEU A 115 -4.28 -25.43 -4.36
CA LEU A 115 -5.49 -24.75 -4.85
C LEU A 115 -5.09 -23.41 -5.48
N ILE A 116 -5.42 -23.21 -6.75
CA ILE A 116 -5.24 -21.91 -7.41
C ILE A 116 -6.40 -21.00 -6.97
N VAL A 117 -6.07 -19.85 -6.41
CA VAL A 117 -7.04 -18.83 -5.99
C VAL A 117 -6.72 -17.49 -6.60
N SER A 118 -7.75 -16.69 -6.88
CA SER A 118 -7.54 -15.32 -7.34
C SER A 118 -6.84 -14.50 -6.25
N LYS A 119 -5.98 -13.55 -6.63
CA LYS A 119 -5.34 -12.62 -5.66
C LYS A 119 -6.38 -11.88 -4.81
N LYS A 120 -7.53 -11.53 -5.40
CA LYS A 120 -8.65 -10.90 -4.69
C LYS A 120 -9.23 -11.81 -3.59
N SER A 121 -9.25 -13.12 -3.81
CA SER A 121 -9.70 -14.09 -2.81
C SER A 121 -8.73 -14.19 -1.64
N LEU A 122 -7.42 -14.03 -1.88
CA LEU A 122 -6.40 -14.06 -0.82
C LEU A 122 -6.56 -12.89 0.17
N ASN A 123 -6.87 -11.68 -0.30
CA ASN A 123 -7.13 -10.54 0.61
C ASN A 123 -8.27 -10.80 1.62
N GLY A 124 -9.18 -11.74 1.33
CA GLY A 124 -10.28 -12.11 2.23
C GLY A 124 -9.93 -13.21 3.24
N ILE A 125 -8.75 -13.82 3.16
CA ILE A 125 -8.31 -14.91 4.03
C ILE A 125 -7.49 -14.33 5.17
N SER A 126 -7.96 -14.49 6.40
CA SER A 126 -7.18 -14.15 7.59
C SER A 126 -6.09 -15.20 7.81
N LEU A 127 -4.83 -14.84 7.57
CA LEU A 127 -3.67 -15.64 7.94
C LEU A 127 -2.67 -14.83 8.75
N GLU A 128 -1.98 -15.49 9.68
CA GLU A 128 -0.91 -14.88 10.47
C GLU A 128 0.36 -14.83 9.62
N GLY A 129 0.79 -13.63 9.21
CA GLY A 129 1.95 -13.44 8.35
C GLY A 129 3.27 -13.70 9.09
N MET A 130 3.34 -13.19 10.31
CA MET A 130 4.53 -13.13 11.14
C MET A 130 4.22 -13.57 12.57
N LYS A 131 5.16 -14.30 13.17
CA LYS A 131 5.12 -14.74 14.57
C LYS A 131 6.54 -14.89 15.09
N ASP A 132 6.82 -14.38 16.30
CA ASP A 132 8.15 -14.43 16.92
C ASP A 132 9.26 -13.91 15.98
N ASP A 133 9.00 -12.78 15.31
CA ASP A 133 9.89 -12.13 14.33
C ASP A 133 10.26 -13.00 13.12
N LYS A 134 9.46 -14.06 12.85
CA LYS A 134 9.62 -14.98 11.73
C LYS A 134 8.35 -15.10 10.92
N MET A 135 8.50 -15.35 9.63
CA MET A 135 7.36 -15.65 8.77
C MET A 135 6.76 -17.01 9.11
N THR A 136 5.43 -17.10 9.14
CA THR A 136 4.75 -18.38 9.39
C THR A 136 4.88 -19.33 8.21
N ALA A 137 4.74 -20.64 8.46
CA ALA A 137 4.76 -21.63 7.38
C ALA A 137 3.62 -21.41 6.38
N ALA A 138 2.44 -21.01 6.85
CA ALA A 138 1.29 -20.70 6.01
C ALA A 138 1.57 -19.50 5.10
N ALA A 139 2.09 -18.40 5.64
CA ALA A 139 2.42 -17.22 4.83
C ALA A 139 3.49 -17.52 3.78
N ARG A 140 4.53 -18.30 4.14
CA ARG A 140 5.55 -18.74 3.18
C ARG A 140 4.95 -19.55 2.03
N ALA A 141 4.05 -20.49 2.34
CA ALA A 141 3.42 -21.35 1.34
C ALA A 141 2.46 -20.57 0.44
N VAL A 142 1.56 -19.77 1.03
CA VAL A 142 0.54 -19.00 0.30
C VAL A 142 1.15 -17.94 -0.61
N LEU A 143 2.23 -17.29 -0.17
CA LEU A 143 2.90 -16.25 -0.95
C LEU A 143 4.00 -16.82 -1.88
N ALA A 144 4.16 -18.14 -1.92
CA ALA A 144 5.19 -18.82 -2.70
C ALA A 144 6.58 -18.22 -2.50
N ILE A 145 6.98 -18.02 -1.23
CA ILE A 145 8.25 -17.40 -0.88
C ILE A 145 9.40 -18.35 -1.20
N SER A 146 10.34 -17.90 -2.04
CA SER A 146 11.53 -18.69 -2.39
C SER A 146 12.50 -18.79 -1.20
N PRO A 147 13.43 -19.78 -1.20
CA PRO A 147 14.47 -19.86 -0.17
C PRO A 147 15.34 -18.60 -0.07
N GLU A 148 15.64 -17.96 -1.20
CA GLU A 148 16.44 -16.74 -1.27
C GLU A 148 15.67 -15.54 -0.71
N GLU A 149 14.42 -15.35 -1.14
CA GLU A 149 13.51 -14.32 -0.61
C GLU A 149 13.36 -14.47 0.90
N ARG A 150 13.17 -15.71 1.37
CA ARG A 150 13.08 -16.03 2.79
C ARG A 150 14.34 -15.61 3.55
N ALA A 151 15.54 -15.93 3.04
CA ALA A 151 16.78 -15.59 3.72
C ALA A 151 16.96 -14.07 3.87
N VAL A 152 16.58 -13.30 2.84
CA VAL A 152 16.61 -11.83 2.89
C VAL A 152 15.63 -11.30 3.94
N LEU A 153 14.39 -11.81 3.93
CA LEU A 153 13.36 -11.38 4.88
C LEU A 153 13.66 -11.77 6.32
N GLU A 154 14.20 -12.98 6.57
CA GLU A 154 14.62 -13.40 7.92
C GLU A 154 15.79 -12.56 8.43
N THR A 155 16.71 -12.14 7.54
CA THR A 155 17.80 -11.22 7.90
C THR A 155 17.24 -9.85 8.27
N LEU A 156 16.32 -9.33 7.47
CA LEU A 156 15.62 -8.07 7.74
C LEU A 156 14.90 -8.11 9.09
N THR A 157 14.06 -9.11 9.33
CA THR A 157 13.26 -9.16 10.57
C THR A 157 14.14 -9.40 11.79
N LYS A 158 15.24 -10.15 11.66
CA LYS A 158 16.24 -10.28 12.72
C LYS A 158 16.90 -8.96 13.06
N GLN A 159 17.31 -8.17 12.06
CA GLN A 159 17.89 -6.85 12.29
C GLN A 159 16.90 -5.92 13.01
N LEU A 160 15.65 -5.85 12.53
CA LEU A 160 14.59 -5.07 13.17
C LEU A 160 14.32 -5.54 14.60
N GLY A 161 14.36 -6.86 14.83
CA GLY A 161 14.24 -7.46 16.16
C GLY A 161 15.36 -7.01 17.11
N THR A 162 16.61 -6.97 16.64
CA THR A 162 17.76 -6.49 17.42
C THR A 162 17.66 -4.99 17.73
N GLU A 163 17.28 -4.18 16.75
CA GLU A 163 17.07 -2.73 16.95
C GLU A 163 15.95 -2.48 17.97
N ARG A 164 14.84 -3.22 17.86
CA ARG A 164 13.74 -3.21 18.83
C ARG A 164 14.19 -3.63 20.22
N GLU A 165 14.94 -4.72 20.34
CA GLU A 165 15.43 -5.21 21.62
C GLU A 165 16.29 -4.15 22.33
N ALA A 166 17.25 -3.57 21.62
CA ALA A 166 18.09 -2.51 22.14
C ALA A 166 17.27 -1.29 22.60
N TRP A 167 16.28 -0.87 21.80
CA TRP A 167 15.40 0.24 22.15
C TRP A 167 14.54 -0.07 23.38
N VAL A 168 13.92 -1.26 23.45
CA VAL A 168 13.07 -1.69 24.57
C VAL A 168 13.87 -1.72 25.88
N VAL A 169 15.08 -2.30 25.86
CA VAL A 169 15.94 -2.37 27.04
C VAL A 169 16.35 -0.97 27.52
N ALA A 170 16.60 -0.03 26.60
CA ALA A 170 17.01 1.32 26.94
C ALA A 170 15.87 2.21 27.46
N HIS A 171 14.63 1.99 27.00
CA HIS A 171 13.51 2.91 27.24
C HIS A 171 12.43 2.37 28.17
N ALA A 172 12.46 1.07 28.51
CA ALA A 172 11.49 0.50 29.43
C ALA A 172 11.55 1.15 30.81
N GLN A 173 10.39 1.62 31.27
CA GLN A 173 10.21 2.20 32.59
C GLN A 173 9.57 1.16 33.49
N ARG A 174 10.12 1.02 34.70
CA ARG A 174 9.56 0.16 35.75
C ARG A 174 9.01 1.05 36.86
N GLU A 175 7.79 0.76 37.29
CA GLU A 175 7.25 1.30 38.53
C GLU A 175 7.37 0.27 39.65
N GLU A 176 7.71 0.74 40.85
CA GLU A 176 7.88 -0.14 42.01
C GLU A 176 6.56 -0.84 42.40
N PRO A 177 6.59 -2.15 42.69
CA PRO A 177 5.44 -2.90 43.17
C PRO A 177 4.85 -2.31 44.46
N GLY A 178 3.53 -2.42 44.63
CA GLY A 178 2.83 -1.85 45.77
C GLY A 178 1.42 -2.40 45.97
N GLY A 179 1.10 -2.84 47.19
CA GLY A 179 -0.23 -3.33 47.55
C GLY A 179 -0.66 -4.56 46.75
N LYS A 180 -1.53 -4.36 45.75
CA LYS A 180 -2.02 -5.40 44.82
C LYS A 180 -1.24 -5.47 43.52
N VAL A 181 -0.45 -4.44 43.19
CA VAL A 181 0.40 -4.40 42.01
C VAL A 181 1.66 -5.21 42.29
N LEU A 182 1.88 -6.25 41.49
CA LEU A 182 3.06 -7.11 41.54
C LEU A 182 4.17 -6.65 40.59
N ALA A 183 3.79 -6.08 39.45
CA ALA A 183 4.73 -5.58 38.46
C ALA A 183 4.06 -4.51 37.60
N LYS A 184 4.77 -3.46 37.23
CA LYS A 184 4.29 -2.51 36.22
C LYS A 184 5.45 -2.02 35.36
N TYR A 185 5.28 -2.19 34.05
CA TYR A 185 6.24 -1.81 33.02
C TYR A 185 5.56 -0.96 31.97
N SER A 186 6.23 0.09 31.51
CA SER A 186 5.78 0.92 30.40
C SER A 186 6.87 1.13 29.36
N LEU A 187 6.48 1.13 28.09
CA LEU A 187 7.31 1.56 26.98
C LEU A 187 6.77 2.92 26.50
N PRO A 188 7.60 3.98 26.50
CA PRO A 188 7.16 5.29 26.07
C PRO A 188 6.75 5.27 24.61
N VAL A 189 5.93 6.24 24.21
CA VAL A 189 5.63 6.45 22.79
C VAL A 189 6.82 7.10 22.12
N ASP A 190 7.31 6.44 21.08
CA ASP A 190 8.35 6.96 20.19
C ASP A 190 7.90 6.77 18.75
N ALA A 191 7.20 7.78 18.24
CA ALA A 191 6.63 7.73 16.90
C ALA A 191 7.69 7.66 15.81
N GLU A 192 8.87 8.26 16.04
CA GLU A 192 9.97 8.24 15.08
C GLU A 192 10.57 6.84 14.99
N PHE A 193 10.81 6.20 16.13
CA PHE A 193 11.30 4.82 16.18
C PHE A 193 10.29 3.83 15.57
N SER A 194 9.02 3.89 15.97
CA SER A 194 7.96 3.02 15.42
C SER A 194 7.81 3.20 13.91
N GLN A 195 7.79 4.45 13.43
CA GLN A 195 7.69 4.73 12.00
C GLN A 195 8.94 4.24 11.24
N SER A 196 10.13 4.39 11.81
CA SER A 196 11.38 3.89 11.23
C SER A 196 11.34 2.38 11.03
N LEU A 197 11.00 1.61 12.08
CA LEU A 197 10.86 0.15 11.98
C LEU A 197 9.78 -0.26 10.97
N SER A 198 8.62 0.38 11.00
CA SER A 198 7.52 0.10 10.06
C SER A 198 7.92 0.39 8.62
N ASN A 199 8.60 1.51 8.37
CA ASN A 199 9.09 1.88 7.04
C ASN A 199 10.16 0.91 6.56
N ALA A 200 11.10 0.53 7.41
CA ALA A 200 12.16 -0.41 7.09
C ALA A 200 11.59 -1.80 6.75
N PHE A 201 10.65 -2.30 7.55
CA PHE A 201 9.94 -3.55 7.27
C PHE A 201 9.20 -3.48 5.94
N THR A 202 8.37 -2.44 5.75
CA THR A 202 7.55 -2.27 4.54
C THR A 202 8.43 -2.14 3.30
N SER A 203 9.44 -1.28 3.33
CA SER A 203 10.35 -1.10 2.20
C SER A 203 11.10 -2.39 1.87
N GLY A 204 11.53 -3.15 2.88
CA GLY A 204 12.23 -4.42 2.72
C GLY A 204 11.36 -5.51 2.08
N ILE A 205 10.11 -5.66 2.52
CA ILE A 205 9.19 -6.63 1.92
C ILE A 205 8.83 -6.25 0.48
N PHE A 206 8.63 -4.97 0.17
CA PHE A 206 8.34 -4.51 -1.19
C PHE A 206 9.53 -4.70 -2.13
N ALA A 207 10.74 -4.41 -1.65
CA ALA A 207 11.96 -4.61 -2.43
C ALA A 207 12.22 -6.10 -2.74
N THR A 208 11.84 -7.00 -1.83
CA THR A 208 12.10 -8.44 -1.97
C THR A 208 11.01 -9.16 -2.76
N LEU A 209 9.74 -8.86 -2.48
CA LEU A 209 8.61 -9.65 -3.00
C LEU A 209 7.90 -9.00 -4.20
N GLY A 210 8.15 -7.72 -4.44
CA GLY A 210 7.38 -6.88 -5.35
C GLY A 210 6.01 -6.49 -4.77
N ASN A 211 5.34 -5.53 -5.43
CA ASN A 211 4.18 -4.83 -4.88
C ASN A 211 3.05 -5.76 -4.42
N GLU A 212 2.65 -6.74 -5.24
CA GLU A 212 1.45 -7.53 -4.98
C GLU A 212 1.61 -8.49 -3.79
N ARG A 213 2.73 -9.23 -3.74
CA ARG A 213 3.02 -10.16 -2.63
C ARG A 213 3.39 -9.41 -1.36
N ALA A 214 4.04 -8.26 -1.48
CA ALA A 214 4.39 -7.42 -0.34
C ALA A 214 3.16 -6.81 0.34
N GLU A 215 2.16 -6.33 -0.42
CA GLU A 215 0.91 -5.85 0.17
C GLU A 215 0.20 -6.94 0.97
N LEU A 216 0.08 -8.15 0.41
CA LEU A 216 -0.50 -9.29 1.13
C LEU A 216 0.29 -9.60 2.41
N LEU A 217 1.62 -9.68 2.34
CA LEU A 217 2.43 -9.94 3.53
C LEU A 217 2.28 -8.83 4.57
N ARG A 218 2.21 -7.56 4.16
CA ARG A 218 1.99 -6.41 5.03
C ARG A 218 0.66 -6.53 5.77
N GLU A 219 -0.42 -6.87 5.06
CA GLU A 219 -1.74 -7.08 5.65
C GLU A 219 -1.73 -8.25 6.65
N TYR A 220 -1.16 -9.40 6.27
CA TYR A 220 -1.05 -10.56 7.15
C TYR A 220 -0.15 -10.33 8.36
N SER A 221 0.80 -9.41 8.26
CA SER A 221 1.74 -9.05 9.33
C SER A 221 1.20 -7.96 10.24
N TYR A 222 0.04 -7.36 9.95
CA TYR A 222 -0.48 -6.21 10.66
C TYR A 222 -0.62 -6.43 12.16
N SER A 223 -1.16 -7.58 12.58
CA SER A 223 -1.33 -7.92 14.00
C SER A 223 0.01 -8.04 14.72
N TRP A 224 1.01 -8.67 14.09
CA TRP A 224 2.37 -8.75 14.63
C TRP A 224 3.01 -7.36 14.71
N MET A 225 2.96 -6.56 13.64
CA MET A 225 3.47 -5.17 13.63
C MET A 225 2.85 -4.33 14.75
N GLN A 226 1.54 -4.50 15.00
CA GLN A 226 0.86 -3.87 16.12
C GLN A 226 1.42 -4.37 17.46
N ALA A 227 1.50 -5.69 17.63
CA ALA A 227 1.94 -6.37 18.86
C ALA A 227 3.37 -6.00 19.27
N VAL A 228 4.26 -5.80 18.29
CA VAL A 228 5.65 -5.39 18.54
C VAL A 228 5.85 -3.87 18.63
N GLY A 229 4.78 -3.08 18.47
CA GLY A 229 4.82 -1.62 18.62
C GLY A 229 5.27 -0.84 17.39
N MET A 230 5.34 -1.47 16.20
CA MET A 230 5.71 -0.78 14.95
C MET A 230 4.62 0.17 14.44
N LEU A 231 3.36 -0.04 14.85
CA LEU A 231 2.23 0.80 14.44
C LEU A 231 1.89 1.92 15.46
N GLY A 232 2.78 2.17 16.42
CA GLY A 232 2.62 3.17 17.48
C GLY A 232 2.91 4.60 17.02
N GLY A 233 2.04 5.17 16.19
CA GLY A 233 2.14 6.57 15.79
C GLY A 233 0.76 7.23 15.61
N PRO A 234 0.67 8.57 15.70
CA PRO A 234 -0.58 9.32 15.59
C PRO A 234 -1.30 9.17 14.23
N ALA A 235 -0.67 8.51 13.25
CA ALA A 235 -1.16 8.41 11.88
C ALA A 235 -2.25 7.35 11.63
N VAL A 236 -2.42 6.34 12.50
CA VAL A 236 -3.32 5.22 12.16
C VAL A 236 -4.78 5.47 12.54
N ARG A 237 -5.06 6.28 13.57
CA ARG A 237 -6.41 6.77 13.90
C ARG A 237 -6.26 8.09 14.65
N GLY A 238 -6.54 9.22 14.00
CA GLY A 238 -6.48 10.57 14.60
C GLY A 238 -7.52 10.84 15.70
N ILE A 239 -7.76 9.87 16.58
CA ILE A 239 -8.81 9.86 17.61
C ILE A 239 -8.24 9.42 18.97
N TYR A 240 -7.05 8.81 19.04
CA TYR A 240 -6.45 8.39 20.31
C TYR A 240 -5.09 9.07 20.48
N GLU A 241 -4.91 9.79 21.59
CA GLU A 241 -3.56 10.15 22.06
C GLU A 241 -2.74 8.87 22.13
N SER A 242 -1.55 8.88 21.56
CA SER A 242 -0.64 7.74 21.67
C SER A 242 -0.30 7.57 23.15
N GLU A 243 -0.85 6.53 23.78
CA GLU A 243 -0.51 6.14 25.15
C GLU A 243 0.69 5.17 25.17
N PRO A 244 1.53 5.22 26.21
CA PRO A 244 2.58 4.22 26.43
C PRO A 244 2.03 2.79 26.44
N ILE A 245 2.77 1.86 25.86
CA ILE A 245 2.44 0.44 25.97
C ILE A 245 2.71 0.03 27.42
N THR A 246 1.69 -0.44 28.15
CA THR A 246 1.81 -0.73 29.58
C THR A 246 1.44 -2.17 29.88
N LEU A 247 2.31 -2.87 30.60
CA LEU A 247 2.05 -4.17 31.22
C LEU A 247 1.92 -3.97 32.73
N LEU A 248 0.74 -4.27 33.27
CA LEU A 248 0.44 -4.26 34.69
C LEU A 248 0.11 -5.68 35.13
N VAL A 249 0.78 -6.19 36.16
CA VAL A 249 0.48 -7.48 36.79
C VAL A 249 -0.05 -7.21 38.19
N GLU A 250 -1.23 -7.74 38.48
CA GLU A 250 -1.91 -7.56 39.76
C GLU A 250 -2.30 -8.90 40.37
N ARG A 251 -2.31 -8.93 41.69
CA ARG A 251 -2.96 -10.00 42.46
C ARG A 251 -4.33 -9.58 42.92
N TYR A 252 -5.27 -10.52 42.85
CA TYR A 252 -6.60 -10.36 43.41
C TYR A 252 -6.99 -11.60 44.20
N ARG A 253 -7.93 -11.42 45.13
CA ARG A 253 -8.45 -12.50 45.96
C ARG A 253 -9.78 -12.97 45.37
N ALA A 254 -9.91 -14.27 45.13
CA ALA A 254 -11.18 -14.91 44.78
C ALA A 254 -11.43 -16.06 45.76
N GLY A 255 -12.33 -15.83 46.73
CA GLY A 255 -12.49 -16.73 47.87
C GLY A 255 -11.23 -16.82 48.73
N ASP A 256 -10.73 -18.03 48.93
CA ASP A 256 -9.54 -18.30 49.75
C ASP A 256 -8.23 -18.36 48.95
N SER A 257 -8.28 -18.19 47.62
CA SER A 257 -7.09 -18.21 46.77
C SER A 257 -6.69 -16.81 46.29
N TRP A 258 -5.37 -16.60 46.24
CA TRP A 258 -4.77 -15.51 45.48
C TRP A 258 -4.64 -15.92 44.02
N ASN A 259 -5.12 -15.04 43.15
CA ASN A 259 -5.07 -15.19 41.70
C ASN A 259 -4.33 -13.99 41.10
N MET A 260 -3.87 -14.15 39.86
CA MET A 260 -3.11 -13.12 39.16
C MET A 260 -3.75 -12.84 37.81
N ASN A 261 -3.93 -11.56 37.51
CA ASN A 261 -4.25 -11.07 36.19
C ASN A 261 -3.13 -10.15 35.72
N TYR A 262 -3.06 -9.98 34.41
CA TYR A 262 -2.32 -8.88 33.82
C TYR A 262 -3.25 -8.04 32.97
N THR A 263 -2.95 -6.74 32.92
CA THR A 263 -3.58 -5.76 32.05
C THR A 263 -2.53 -5.24 31.08
N LEU A 264 -2.81 -5.38 29.78
CA LEU A 264 -2.02 -4.83 28.69
C LEU A 264 -2.77 -3.65 28.08
N LYS A 265 -2.15 -2.47 28.10
CA LYS A 265 -2.60 -1.30 27.34
C LYS A 265 -1.72 -1.12 26.12
N GLN A 266 -2.29 -1.15 24.92
CA GLN A 266 -1.54 -1.06 23.68
C GLN A 266 -2.44 -0.56 22.54
N ALA A 267 -1.95 0.40 21.75
CA ALA A 267 -2.64 0.93 20.57
C ALA A 267 -4.11 1.35 20.84
N GLY A 268 -4.36 2.01 21.98
CA GLY A 268 -5.70 2.46 22.39
C GLY A 268 -6.62 1.35 22.91
N ASN A 269 -6.17 0.08 22.93
CA ASN A 269 -6.91 -1.03 23.50
C ASN A 269 -6.40 -1.39 24.89
N THR A 270 -7.31 -1.84 25.76
CA THR A 270 -6.97 -2.43 27.05
C THR A 270 -7.47 -3.86 27.08
N MET A 271 -6.59 -4.81 27.39
CA MET A 271 -6.92 -6.21 27.61
C MET A 271 -6.55 -6.59 29.03
N THR A 272 -7.46 -7.26 29.74
CA THR A 272 -7.17 -7.86 31.05
C THR A 272 -7.47 -9.34 30.99
N THR A 273 -6.51 -10.18 31.39
CA THR A 273 -6.67 -11.64 31.42
C THR A 273 -5.80 -12.27 32.50
N SER A 274 -6.05 -13.55 32.82
CA SER A 274 -5.32 -14.27 33.86
C SER A 274 -3.88 -14.58 33.43
N VAL A 275 -2.93 -14.45 34.35
CA VAL A 275 -1.57 -14.97 34.16
C VAL A 275 -1.63 -16.50 34.20
N ASN A 276 -1.31 -17.18 33.11
CA ASN A 276 -1.30 -18.65 33.04
C ASN A 276 -0.37 -19.12 31.89
N PRO A 277 0.08 -20.39 31.88
CA PRO A 277 1.06 -20.87 30.90
C PRO A 277 0.53 -21.02 29.47
N TRP A 278 -0.80 -20.98 29.27
CA TRP A 278 -1.42 -21.13 27.96
C TRP A 278 -1.70 -19.79 27.27
N GLN A 279 -1.57 -18.68 28.00
CA GLN A 279 -1.70 -17.35 27.44
C GLN A 279 -0.35 -16.87 26.90
N PRO A 280 -0.28 -16.39 25.65
CA PRO A 280 0.92 -15.78 25.11
C PRO A 280 1.39 -14.61 25.99
N PHE A 281 2.70 -14.51 26.17
CA PHE A 281 3.30 -13.35 26.83
C PHE A 281 3.27 -12.14 25.88
N PRO A 282 3.00 -10.91 26.36
CA PRO A 282 2.95 -9.73 25.50
C PRO A 282 4.24 -9.49 24.69
N GLU A 283 4.12 -9.49 23.36
CA GLU A 283 5.25 -9.41 22.42
C GLU A 283 6.13 -8.17 22.60
N ALA A 284 5.53 -7.04 22.97
CA ALA A 284 6.25 -5.78 23.20
C ALA A 284 7.28 -5.88 24.35
N PHE A 285 7.04 -6.75 25.34
CA PHE A 285 7.87 -6.89 26.54
C PHE A 285 8.79 -8.11 26.51
N LYS A 286 8.70 -8.97 25.48
CA LYS A 286 9.61 -10.13 25.32
C LYS A 286 11.09 -9.75 25.36
N PRO A 287 11.55 -8.62 24.80
CA PRO A 287 12.97 -8.25 24.92
C PRO A 287 13.45 -8.05 26.36
N LEU A 288 12.58 -7.68 27.30
CA LEU A 288 12.91 -7.60 28.74
C LEU A 288 12.79 -8.94 29.44
N PHE A 289 11.92 -9.82 28.93
CA PHE A 289 11.53 -11.09 29.54
C PHE A 289 11.48 -12.20 28.49
N PRO A 290 12.65 -12.70 28.02
CA PRO A 290 12.71 -13.70 26.96
C PRO A 290 11.95 -15.00 27.28
N ASN A 291 11.87 -15.40 28.55
CA ASN A 291 11.11 -16.55 29.04
C ASN A 291 9.72 -16.15 29.59
N GLY A 292 9.26 -14.92 29.31
CA GLY A 292 7.95 -14.41 29.66
C GLY A 292 7.70 -14.33 31.16
N TRP A 293 6.59 -14.91 31.62
CA TRP A 293 6.13 -14.81 33.00
C TRP A 293 7.13 -15.32 34.04
N ILE A 294 7.97 -16.29 33.67
CA ILE A 294 9.01 -16.85 34.55
C ILE A 294 10.03 -15.76 34.91
N ASP A 295 10.47 -14.97 33.93
CA ASP A 295 11.45 -13.92 34.17
C ASP A 295 10.85 -12.76 34.96
N VAL A 296 9.58 -12.41 34.69
CA VAL A 296 8.86 -11.36 35.46
C VAL A 296 8.75 -11.77 36.93
N ALA A 297 8.33 -13.01 37.19
CA ALA A 297 8.19 -13.53 38.55
C ALA A 297 9.54 -13.60 39.30
N ALA A 298 10.59 -14.06 38.62
CA ALA A 298 11.93 -14.11 39.19
C ALA A 298 12.48 -12.71 39.50
N ARG A 299 12.23 -11.74 38.62
CA ARG A 299 12.68 -10.35 38.80
C ARG A 299 11.94 -9.61 39.91
N GLU A 300 10.63 -9.81 40.03
CA GLU A 300 9.78 -9.10 40.99
C GLU A 300 9.57 -9.87 42.32
N GLY A 301 10.06 -11.11 42.40
CA GLY A 301 10.03 -11.90 43.63
C GLY A 301 8.64 -12.41 44.02
N PHE A 302 7.77 -12.72 43.05
CA PHE A 302 6.47 -13.36 43.32
C PHE A 302 6.40 -14.78 42.76
N GLU A 303 5.54 -15.62 43.36
CA GLU A 303 5.32 -16.98 42.88
C GLU A 303 4.28 -17.01 41.76
N LEU A 304 4.57 -17.73 40.67
CA LEU A 304 3.60 -17.97 39.60
C LEU A 304 2.47 -18.92 40.04
N PRO A 305 1.30 -18.85 39.37
CA PRO A 305 0.21 -19.78 39.57
C PRO A 305 0.65 -21.26 39.44
N LYS A 306 0.00 -22.16 40.18
CA LYS A 306 0.38 -23.59 40.25
C LYS A 306 0.32 -24.28 38.89
N GLU A 307 -0.46 -23.74 37.96
CA GLU A 307 -0.60 -24.16 36.58
C GLU A 307 0.76 -24.18 35.85
N PHE A 308 1.67 -23.26 36.17
CA PHE A 308 3.02 -23.23 35.58
C PHE A 308 3.91 -24.41 36.04
N LYS A 309 3.54 -25.10 37.12
CA LYS A 309 4.24 -26.30 37.62
C LYS A 309 3.68 -27.59 37.02
N LYS A 310 2.51 -27.54 36.37
CA LYS A 310 1.93 -28.71 35.69
C LYS A 310 2.67 -28.87 34.36
N LYS A 311 3.32 -30.02 34.14
CA LYS A 311 3.84 -30.36 32.81
C LYS A 311 2.71 -30.19 31.79
N PRO A 312 2.96 -29.64 30.58
CA PRO A 312 1.96 -29.64 29.54
C PRO A 312 1.53 -31.10 29.32
N ALA A 313 0.23 -31.37 29.45
CA ALA A 313 -0.32 -32.59 28.90
C ALA A 313 -0.05 -32.52 27.39
N ASN A 314 0.75 -33.45 26.86
CA ASN A 314 1.04 -33.52 25.43
C ASN A 314 -0.26 -33.41 24.64
N PRO A 315 -0.41 -32.44 23.73
CA PRO A 315 -1.29 -32.63 22.59
C PRO A 315 -0.73 -33.71 21.67
#